data_AF-A0A085W679-F1
#
_entry.id   AF-A0A085W679-F1
#
_cell.length_a   1.000
_cell.length_b   1.000
_cell.length_c   1.000
_cell.angle_alpha   90.00
_cell.angle_beta   90.00
_cell.angle_gamma   90.00
#
_symmetry.space_group_name_H-M   'P 1'
#
loop_
_entity.id
_entity.type
_entity.pdbx_description
1 polymer ?
#
loop_
_entity_poly.entity_id
_entity_poly.type
_entity_poly.pdbx_seq_one_letter_code
_entity_poly.pdbx_strand_id
1 'polypeptide(L)'
;MYEWAARRPRSLHEKLRALAQVARALEATHAAGGVHRDVKGENVLVRHEEGAAVLIDFGSGNYLGASVLTRQPQPPGTPQYQSPESQRFEFAHAGDPHGPLQGLARGKATV
;
A
#
# COMPACT_ATOMS: atom_id res chain seq x y z
N MET A 1 6.25 12.25 -5.43
CA MET A 1 7.69 11.96 -5.17
C MET A 1 8.43 11.92 -6.48
N TYR A 2 7.87 11.29 -7.53
CA TYR A 2 8.45 11.34 -8.88
C TYR A 2 8.58 12.77 -9.40
N GLU A 3 7.52 13.57 -9.31
CA GLU A 3 7.59 14.99 -9.72
C GLU A 3 8.67 15.77 -8.97
N TRP A 4 8.74 15.61 -7.64
CA TRP A 4 9.76 16.24 -6.81
C TRP A 4 11.19 15.85 -7.21
N ALA A 5 11.42 14.59 -7.57
CA ALA A 5 12.71 14.09 -8.02
C ALA A 5 13.05 14.51 -9.46
N ALA A 6 12.04 14.73 -10.31
CA ALA A 6 12.21 15.15 -11.71
C ALA A 6 12.52 16.65 -11.87
N ARG A 7 12.07 17.50 -10.93
CA ARG A 7 12.26 18.97 -11.00
C ARG A 7 13.72 19.42 -10.98
N ARG A 8 14.60 18.68 -10.29
CA ARG A 8 16.05 18.91 -10.28
C ARG A 8 16.80 17.65 -9.84
N PRO A 9 18.09 17.49 -10.21
CA PRO A 9 18.93 16.47 -9.61
C PRO A 9 18.91 16.59 -8.07
N ARG A 10 18.55 15.48 -7.42
CA ARG A 10 18.55 15.34 -5.96
C ARG A 10 19.72 14.46 -5.54
N SER A 11 20.43 14.89 -4.52
CA SER A 11 21.48 14.09 -3.88
C SER A 11 20.90 12.78 -3.34
N LEU A 12 21.74 11.75 -3.21
CA LEU A 12 21.35 10.50 -2.57
C LEU A 12 20.81 10.74 -1.16
N HIS A 13 21.40 11.68 -0.43
CA HIS A 13 20.99 12.05 0.92
C HIS A 13 19.56 12.63 0.97
N GLU A 14 19.19 13.50 0.03
CA GLU A 14 17.81 14.01 -0.06
C GLU A 14 16.81 12.88 -0.34
N LYS A 15 17.15 11.95 -1.25
CA LYS A 15 16.28 10.80 -1.57
C LYS A 15 16.10 9.86 -0.36
N LEU A 16 17.18 9.56 0.35
CA LEU A 16 17.14 8.71 1.54
C LEU A 16 16.33 9.34 2.67
N ARG A 17 16.44 10.67 2.87
CA ARG A 17 15.61 11.37 3.87
C ARG A 17 14.12 11.26 3.55
N ALA A 18 13.73 11.45 2.28
CA ALA A 18 12.35 11.30 1.87
C ALA A 18 11.85 9.85 2.04
N LEU A 19 12.65 8.85 1.68
CA LEU A 19 12.31 7.43 1.89
C LEU A 19 12.15 7.09 3.38
N ALA A 20 13.02 7.62 4.25
CA ALA A 20 12.91 7.41 5.69
C ALA A 20 11.61 7.99 6.27
N GLN A 21 11.15 9.14 5.76
CA GLN A 21 9.87 9.73 6.16
C GLN A 21 8.68 8.90 5.68
N VAL A 22 8.73 8.36 4.46
CA VAL A 22 7.71 7.40 3.97
C VAL A 22 7.66 6.16 4.86
N ALA A 23 8.81 5.60 5.24
CA ALA A 23 8.88 4.45 6.13
C ALA A 23 8.23 4.73 7.50
N ARG A 24 8.48 5.91 8.08
CA ARG A 24 7.81 6.33 9.33
C ARG A 24 6.30 6.50 9.17
N ALA A 25 5.84 7.02 8.03
CA ALA A 25 4.40 7.12 7.76
C ALA A 25 3.73 5.74 7.66
N LEU A 26 4.42 4.77 7.05
CA LEU A 26 3.95 3.37 7.00
C LEU A 26 3.97 2.71 8.38
N GLU A 27 5.01 2.93 9.18
CA GLU A 27 5.08 2.47 10.56
C GLU A 27 3.89 2.99 11.38
N ALA A 28 3.59 4.29 11.30
CA ALA A 28 2.43 4.88 11.96
C ALA A 28 1.10 4.31 11.45
N THR A 29 0.99 4.05 10.14
CA THR A 29 -0.18 3.42 9.52
C THR A 29 -0.39 2.00 10.08
N HIS A 30 0.67 1.20 10.14
CA HIS A 30 0.63 -0.16 10.64
C HIS A 30 0.33 -0.20 12.15
N ALA A 31 0.88 0.73 12.93
CA ALA A 31 0.59 0.86 14.35
C ALA A 31 -0.90 1.17 14.60
N ALA A 32 -1.56 1.88 13.68
CA ALA A 32 -3.00 2.13 13.70
C ALA A 32 -3.83 0.94 13.15
N GLY A 33 -3.21 -0.20 12.82
CA GLY A 33 -3.89 -1.37 12.26
C GLY A 33 -4.29 -1.23 10.79
N GLY A 34 -3.78 -0.20 10.10
CA GLY A 34 -3.99 0.03 8.68
C GLY A 34 -2.91 -0.63 7.83
N VAL A 35 -3.23 -0.93 6.58
CA VAL A 35 -2.28 -1.37 5.55
C VAL A 35 -2.58 -0.60 4.27
N HIS A 36 -1.61 0.13 3.71
CA HIS A 36 -1.83 1.03 2.56
C HIS A 36 -2.06 0.29 1.24
N ARG A 37 -1.39 -0.85 1.02
CA ARG A 37 -1.47 -1.75 -0.16
C ARG A 37 -1.08 -1.17 -1.54
N ASP A 38 -0.97 0.13 -1.71
CA ASP A 38 -0.49 0.77 -2.97
C ASP A 38 0.57 1.85 -2.69
N VAL A 39 1.74 1.45 -2.19
CA VAL A 39 2.84 2.38 -1.90
C VAL A 39 3.65 2.60 -3.17
N LYS A 40 3.58 3.81 -3.72
CA LYS A 40 4.33 4.24 -4.90
C LYS A 40 4.69 5.72 -4.83
N GLY A 41 5.64 6.16 -5.63
CA GLY A 41 6.09 7.56 -5.61
C GLY A 41 5.04 8.57 -6.09
N GLU A 42 3.96 8.14 -6.76
CA GLU A 42 2.78 8.97 -7.05
C GLU A 42 1.98 9.26 -5.78
N ASN A 43 1.89 8.28 -4.87
CA ASN A 43 1.15 8.35 -3.61
C ASN A 43 1.98 8.97 -2.47
N VAL A 44 3.11 9.59 -2.79
CA VAL A 44 3.97 10.28 -1.82
C VAL A 44 4.14 11.73 -2.25
N LEU A 45 3.49 12.67 -1.56
CA LEU A 45 3.72 14.09 -1.78
C LEU A 45 4.94 14.55 -1.02
N VAL A 46 5.89 15.20 -1.69
CA VAL A 46 7.05 15.81 -1.02
C VAL A 46 6.83 17.32 -1.02
N ARG A 47 6.49 17.87 0.15
CA ARG A 47 6.26 19.30 0.36
C ARG A 47 7.59 20.05 0.48
N HIS A 48 7.65 21.22 -0.17
CA HIS A 48 8.76 22.17 -0.17
C HIS A 48 10.11 21.64 -0.71
N GLU A 49 11.06 22.55 -0.93
CA GLU A 49 12.45 22.22 -1.28
C GLU A 49 13.13 21.35 -0.20
N GLU A 50 12.71 21.53 1.06
CA GLU A 50 13.24 20.89 2.26
C GLU A 50 12.87 19.41 2.41
N GLY A 51 11.92 18.91 1.60
CA GLY A 51 11.76 17.48 1.37
C GLY A 51 10.83 16.74 2.33
N ALA A 52 9.80 17.39 2.90
CA ALA A 52 8.85 16.72 3.79
C ALA A 52 7.90 15.79 3.02
N ALA A 53 8.16 14.47 3.06
CA ALA A 53 7.40 13.43 2.41
C ALA A 53 6.16 13.02 3.22
N VAL A 54 5.03 12.93 2.55
CA VAL A 54 3.71 12.65 3.11
C VAL A 54 3.05 11.59 2.25
N LEU A 55 2.67 10.49 2.88
CA LEU A 55 1.94 9.40 2.23
C LEU A 55 0.46 9.82 2.06
N ILE A 56 -0.07 9.64 0.86
CA ILE A 56 -1.44 10.00 0.47
C ILE A 56 -2.11 8.82 -0.23
N ASP A 57 -3.42 8.94 -0.47
CA ASP A 57 -4.23 7.95 -1.18
C ASP A 57 -4.27 6.56 -0.54
N PHE A 58 -4.94 6.49 0.62
CA PHE A 58 -5.30 5.23 1.27
C PHE A 58 -6.52 4.54 0.59
N GLY A 59 -6.87 4.90 -0.66
CA GLY A 59 -8.05 4.40 -1.35
C GLY A 59 -8.05 2.88 -1.54
N SER A 60 -6.87 2.28 -1.66
CA SER A 60 -6.68 0.82 -1.67
C SER A 60 -6.29 0.27 -0.30
N GLY A 61 -6.36 1.04 0.80
CA GLY A 61 -5.96 0.59 2.13
C GLY A 61 -6.98 -0.35 2.79
N ASN A 62 -6.53 -1.21 3.71
CA ASN A 62 -7.42 -1.97 4.61
C ASN A 62 -7.12 -1.60 6.05
N TYR A 63 -8.07 -1.73 6.96
CA TYR A 63 -7.84 -1.57 8.41
C TYR A 63 -8.62 -2.61 9.20
N LEU A 64 -8.22 -2.86 10.45
CA LEU A 64 -8.93 -3.76 11.36
C LEU A 64 -10.38 -3.30 11.56
N GLY A 65 -11.34 -4.11 11.09
CA GLY A 65 -12.78 -3.81 11.16
C GLY A 65 -13.36 -3.11 9.93
N ALA A 66 -12.56 -2.88 8.89
CA ALA A 66 -13.06 -2.32 7.63
C ALA A 66 -14.09 -3.26 6.97
N SER A 67 -15.22 -2.70 6.54
CA SER A 67 -16.16 -3.40 5.68
C SER A 67 -15.49 -3.73 4.34
N VAL A 68 -15.64 -4.96 3.87
CA VAL A 68 -15.12 -5.40 2.57
C VAL A 68 -15.92 -4.68 1.47
N LEU A 69 -15.41 -3.54 1.00
CA LEU A 69 -16.06 -2.71 -0.03
C LEU A 69 -15.85 -3.28 -1.43
N THR A 70 -14.73 -3.96 -1.68
CA THR A 70 -14.43 -4.65 -2.94
C THR A 70 -14.50 -6.16 -2.75
N ARG A 71 -15.44 -6.82 -3.45
CA ARG A 71 -15.60 -8.29 -3.46
C ARG A 71 -14.73 -8.99 -4.52
N GLN A 72 -13.99 -8.23 -5.32
CA GLN A 72 -13.03 -8.80 -6.26
C GLN A 72 -11.82 -9.38 -5.52
N PRO A 73 -11.14 -10.39 -6.07
CA PRO A 73 -10.08 -11.13 -5.36
C PRO A 73 -8.96 -10.24 -4.81
N GLN A 74 -8.71 -9.06 -5.39
CA GLN A 74 -7.71 -8.10 -4.92
C GLN A 74 -8.23 -6.65 -5.07
N PRO A 75 -7.93 -5.73 -4.13
CA PRO A 75 -8.08 -4.29 -4.39
C PRO A 75 -7.21 -3.84 -5.58
N PRO A 76 -7.62 -2.80 -6.34
CA PRO A 76 -6.81 -2.25 -7.41
C PRO A 76 -5.46 -1.74 -6.88
N GLY A 77 -4.37 -2.06 -7.59
CA GLY A 77 -3.01 -1.65 -7.26
C GLY A 77 -2.17 -1.47 -8.53
N THR A 78 -1.00 -0.86 -8.39
CA THR A 78 -0.10 -0.59 -9.53
C THR A 78 0.86 -1.77 -9.74
N PRO A 79 0.84 -2.49 -10.90
CA PRO A 79 1.57 -3.76 -11.06
C PRO A 79 3.07 -3.70 -10.77
N GLN A 80 3.74 -2.57 -11.08
CA GLN A 80 5.18 -2.42 -10.85
C GLN A 80 5.57 -2.31 -9.37
N TYR A 81 4.61 -2.01 -8.49
CA TYR A 81 4.79 -1.85 -7.03
C TYR A 81 4.20 -3.02 -6.24
N GLN A 82 3.61 -4.00 -6.94
CA GLN A 82 2.96 -5.14 -6.31
C GLN A 82 4.00 -6.15 -5.82
N SER A 83 3.85 -6.60 -4.58
CA SER A 83 4.75 -7.58 -3.99
C SER A 83 4.63 -8.96 -4.66
N PRO A 84 5.69 -9.79 -4.67
CA PRO A 84 5.67 -11.11 -5.28
C PRO A 84 4.57 -12.02 -4.73
N GLU A 85 4.28 -11.95 -3.43
CA GLU A 85 3.20 -12.69 -2.80
C GLU A 85 1.81 -12.22 -3.25
N SER A 86 1.63 -10.91 -3.48
CA SER A 86 0.37 -10.37 -4.01
C SER A 86 0.15 -10.78 -5.47
N GLN A 87 1.20 -10.75 -6.31
CA GLN A 87 1.14 -11.28 -7.68
C GLN A 87 0.83 -12.78 -7.71
N ARG A 88 1.47 -13.59 -6.87
CA ARG A 88 1.18 -15.04 -6.79
C ARG A 88 -0.26 -15.32 -6.40
N PHE A 89 -0.78 -14.55 -5.45
CA PHE A 89 -2.17 -14.66 -5.04
C PHE A 89 -3.12 -14.30 -6.19
N GLU A 90 -2.85 -13.21 -6.93
CA GLU A 90 -3.62 -12.83 -8.10
C GLU A 90 -3.62 -13.92 -9.18
N PHE A 91 -2.44 -14.46 -9.54
CA PHE A 91 -2.33 -15.54 -10.53
C PHE A 91 -3.08 -16.81 -10.10
N ALA A 92 -3.05 -17.15 -8.81
CA ALA A 92 -3.72 -18.33 -8.28
C ALA A 92 -5.25 -18.20 -8.25
N HIS A 93 -5.79 -16.98 -8.24
CA HIS A 93 -7.23 -16.71 -8.14
C HIS A 93 -7.79 -15.95 -9.35
N ALA A 94 -7.02 -15.88 -10.43
CA ALA A 94 -7.44 -15.26 -11.68
C ALA A 94 -8.66 -16.02 -12.25
N GLY A 95 -9.79 -15.34 -12.32
CA GLY A 95 -11.05 -15.92 -12.82
C GLY A 95 -11.97 -16.53 -11.77
N ASP A 96 -11.62 -16.46 -10.47
CA ASP A 96 -12.54 -16.82 -9.39
C ASP A 96 -13.47 -15.63 -9.04
N PRO A 97 -14.79 -15.71 -9.33
CA PRO A 97 -15.74 -14.63 -9.06
C PRO A 97 -16.03 -14.45 -7.56
N HIS A 98 -15.62 -15.37 -6.69
CA HIS A 98 -15.96 -15.37 -5.27
C HIS A 98 -14.82 -14.93 -4.35
N GLY A 99 -13.57 -14.99 -4.83
CA GLY A 99 -12.37 -14.64 -4.09
C GLY A 99 -12.13 -15.55 -2.85
N PRO A 100 -10.88 -15.71 -2.40
CA PRO A 100 -10.56 -16.68 -1.35
C PRO A 100 -11.03 -16.26 0.07
N LEU A 101 -11.60 -15.06 0.23
CA LEU A 101 -12.04 -14.56 1.54
C LEU A 101 -13.26 -15.29 2.12
N GLN A 102 -13.97 -16.11 1.33
CA GLN A 102 -15.06 -16.94 1.86
C GLN A 102 -14.56 -18.19 2.62
N GLY A 103 -13.30 -18.62 2.41
CA GLY A 103 -12.75 -19.83 3.02
C GLY A 103 -12.27 -19.67 4.46
N LEU A 104 -11.93 -18.45 4.89
CA LEU A 104 -11.32 -18.23 6.22
C LEU A 104 -12.36 -18.11 7.36
N ALA A 105 -13.65 -18.01 7.04
CA ALA A 105 -14.72 -17.84 8.03
C ALA A 105 -15.22 -19.15 8.69
N ARG A 106 -14.64 -20.32 8.39
CA ARG A 106 -15.11 -21.63 8.91
C ARG A 106 -14.16 -22.34 9.87
N GLY A 107 -13.14 -21.68 10.40
CA GLY A 107 -12.16 -22.31 11.29
C GLY A 107 -11.86 -21.50 12.54
N LYS A 108 -12.78 -21.53 13.53
CA LYS A 108 -12.55 -21.54 14.99
C LYS A 108 -13.75 -20.92 15.73
N ALA A 109 -14.72 -21.77 16.04
CA ALA A 109 -15.56 -21.63 17.22
C ALA A 109 -15.54 -23.00 17.92
N THR A 110 -14.53 -23.20 18.75
CA THR A 110 -14.49 -24.26 19.76
C THR A 110 -14.15 -23.57 21.07
N VAL A 111 -15.19 -23.17 21.80
CA VAL A 111 -15.38 -23.37 23.25
C VAL A 111 -16.89 -23.42 23.46
#